data_AF-A0A7K4HLD6-F1
#
_entry.id   AF-A0A7K4HLD6-F1
#
_cell.length_a   1.000
_cell.length_b   1.000
_cell.length_c   1.000
_cell.angle_alpha   90.00
_cell.angle_beta   90.00
_cell.angle_gamma   90.00
#
_symmetry.space_group_name_H-M   'P 1'
#
loop_
_entity.id
_entity.type
_entity.pdbx_description
1 polymer ?
#
loop_
_entity_poly.entity_id
_entity_poly.type
_entity_poly.pdbx_seq_one_letter_code
_entity_poly.pdbx_strand_id
1 'polypeptide(L)'
;MNALDEDEYFRVLKSFYGKSIILEDPADFHPVIYFYFLDSLAHIEYTLNSFAFNYQSPKNIMNREYMRWRIDEEKKDERPLFPGFINWLKKENPEKFESLPILWRVIYDRENPASYRSFRISLDPTSLSPIPASFFHDALEEFFTPAFFKSIYNGASLASLFEEYRKSIGA
;
A
#
# COMPACT_ATOMS: atom_id res chain seq x y z
N MET A 1 3.17 7.27 31.79
CA MET A 1 2.94 6.74 30.42
C MET A 1 2.12 7.79 29.70
N ASN A 2 2.48 8.18 28.47
CA ASN A 2 1.69 9.18 27.73
C ASN A 2 0.39 8.52 27.27
N ALA A 3 -0.77 9.17 27.40
CA ALA A 3 -2.07 8.61 27.03
C ALA A 3 -2.13 8.16 25.55
N LEU A 4 -1.30 8.76 24.68
CA LEU A 4 -1.14 8.33 23.30
C LEU A 4 -0.42 6.99 23.15
N ASP A 5 0.53 6.65 24.03
CA ASP A 5 1.23 5.36 23.96
C ASP A 5 0.31 4.17 24.34
N GLU A 6 -0.83 4.44 25.00
CA GLU A 6 -1.87 3.46 25.29
C GLU A 6 -2.77 3.18 24.08
N ASP A 7 -2.84 4.08 23.11
CA ASP A 7 -3.60 3.92 21.86
C ASP A 7 -2.90 2.92 20.90
N GLU A 8 -3.63 1.90 20.46
CA GLU A 8 -3.09 0.85 19.61
C GLU A 8 -2.72 1.34 18.20
N TYR A 9 -3.47 2.27 17.62
CA TYR A 9 -3.20 2.82 16.29
C TYR A 9 -1.98 3.75 16.33
N PHE A 10 -1.83 4.52 17.40
CA PHE A 10 -0.65 5.35 17.63
C PHE A 10 0.61 4.50 17.78
N ARG A 11 0.55 3.34 18.46
CA ARG A 11 1.69 2.41 18.52
C ARG A 11 2.09 1.89 17.14
N VAL A 12 1.11 1.59 16.27
CA VAL A 12 1.41 1.21 14.88
C VAL A 12 2.03 2.37 14.11
N LEU A 13 1.53 3.60 14.26
CA LEU A 13 2.16 4.80 13.66
C LEU A 13 3.61 4.99 14.12
N LYS A 14 3.90 4.75 15.40
CA LYS A 14 5.27 4.82 15.92
C LYS A 14 6.17 3.78 15.25
N SER A 15 5.66 2.55 15.05
CA SER A 15 6.38 1.52 14.28
C SER A 15 6.58 1.96 12.82
N PHE A 16 5.54 2.48 12.17
CA PHE A 16 5.58 3.02 10.81
C PHE A 16 6.70 4.04 10.61
N TYR A 17 6.80 5.05 11.49
CA TYR A 17 7.86 6.06 11.40
C TYR A 17 9.25 5.53 11.80
N GLY A 18 9.33 4.36 12.43
CA GLY A 18 10.58 3.66 12.68
C GLY A 18 11.06 2.82 11.50
N LYS A 19 10.22 2.58 10.49
CA LYS A 19 10.61 1.88 9.27
C LYS A 19 11.48 2.76 8.38
N SER A 20 12.41 2.15 7.67
CA SER A 20 13.37 2.86 6.83
C SER A 20 13.76 2.01 5.62
N ILE A 21 13.94 2.70 4.50
CA ILE A 21 14.52 2.15 3.26
C ILE A 21 15.95 2.68 3.04
N ILE A 22 16.65 3.13 4.10
CA ILE A 22 17.98 3.78 4.00
C ILE A 22 19.06 2.91 3.36
N LEU A 23 18.86 1.59 3.31
CA LEU A 23 19.79 0.64 2.68
C LEU A 23 19.44 0.34 1.21
N GLU A 24 18.34 0.90 0.72
CA GLU A 24 17.84 0.70 -0.63
C GLU A 24 18.07 1.96 -1.47
N ASP A 25 18.25 1.82 -2.79
CA ASP A 25 18.24 2.93 -3.73
C ASP A 25 16.88 2.98 -4.46
N PRO A 26 16.01 3.97 -4.18
CA PRO A 26 14.72 4.11 -4.86
C PRO A 26 14.82 4.23 -6.38
N ALA A 27 15.95 4.69 -6.92
CA ALA A 27 16.15 4.79 -8.37
C ALA A 27 16.26 3.41 -9.05
N ASP A 28 16.66 2.38 -8.29
CA ASP A 28 16.81 1.01 -8.79
C ASP A 28 15.50 0.22 -8.75
N PHE A 29 14.45 0.76 -8.12
CA PHE A 29 13.14 0.13 -8.09
C PHE A 29 12.36 0.31 -9.39
N HIS A 30 11.47 -0.64 -9.66
CA HIS A 30 10.53 -0.52 -10.76
C HIS A 30 9.54 0.63 -10.49
N PRO A 31 9.45 1.65 -11.36
CA PRO A 31 8.80 2.92 -11.05
C PRO A 31 7.31 2.77 -10.72
N VAL A 32 6.59 1.89 -11.41
CA VAL A 32 5.17 1.61 -11.13
C VAL A 32 5.01 0.92 -9.78
N ILE A 33 5.81 -0.10 -9.49
CA ILE A 33 5.66 -0.92 -8.29
C ILE A 33 6.07 -0.09 -7.06
N TYR A 34 7.13 0.71 -7.21
CA TYR A 34 7.56 1.66 -6.18
C TYR A 34 6.50 2.71 -5.88
N PHE A 35 5.84 3.27 -6.91
CA PHE A 35 4.71 4.18 -6.71
C PHE A 35 3.62 3.52 -5.86
N TYR A 36 3.19 2.30 -6.20
CA TYR A 36 2.15 1.59 -5.46
C TYR A 36 2.58 1.14 -4.06
N PHE A 37 3.88 0.95 -3.82
CA PHE A 37 4.45 0.74 -2.49
C PHE A 37 4.29 2.00 -1.63
N LEU A 38 4.79 3.15 -2.09
CA LEU A 38 4.66 4.42 -1.38
C LEU A 38 3.20 4.82 -1.17
N ASP A 39 2.38 4.58 -2.18
CA ASP A 39 0.96 4.85 -2.13
C ASP A 39 0.25 4.04 -1.04
N SER A 40 0.58 2.76 -0.95
CA SER A 40 0.04 1.88 0.10
C SER A 40 0.46 2.35 1.49
N LEU A 41 1.70 2.79 1.66
CA LEU A 41 2.17 3.39 2.91
C LEU A 41 1.43 4.68 3.25
N ALA A 42 1.16 5.54 2.27
CA ALA A 42 0.39 6.76 2.48
C ALA A 42 -1.06 6.47 2.91
N HIS A 43 -1.70 5.45 2.33
CA HIS A 43 -3.02 5.01 2.74
C HIS A 43 -3.05 4.42 4.16
N ILE A 44 -2.04 3.62 4.52
CA ILE A 44 -1.87 3.10 5.89
C ILE A 44 -1.72 4.27 6.86
N GLU A 45 -0.80 5.19 6.57
CA GLU A 45 -0.51 6.34 7.43
C GLU A 45 -1.73 7.25 7.60
N TYR A 46 -2.43 7.58 6.51
CA TYR A 46 -3.64 8.40 6.54
C TYR A 46 -4.75 7.73 7.36
N THR A 47 -4.95 6.42 7.18
CA THR A 47 -5.98 5.66 7.91
C THR A 47 -5.66 5.64 9.41
N LEU A 48 -4.43 5.30 9.79
CA LEU A 48 -4.01 5.28 11.18
C LEU A 48 -4.08 6.66 11.84
N ASN A 49 -3.66 7.73 11.14
CA ASN A 49 -3.77 9.08 11.69
C ASN A 49 -5.23 9.52 11.87
N SER A 50 -6.16 9.02 11.05
CA SER A 50 -7.59 9.28 11.23
C SER A 50 -8.20 8.57 12.43
N PHE A 51 -7.57 7.50 12.93
CA PHE A 51 -7.96 6.80 14.15
C PHE A 51 -7.28 7.37 15.39
N ALA A 52 -6.00 7.73 15.31
CA ALA A 52 -5.22 8.23 16.44
C ALA A 52 -5.39 9.74 16.73
N PHE A 53 -5.79 10.54 15.74
CA PHE A 53 -5.86 12.00 15.87
C PHE A 53 -7.18 12.57 15.34
N ASN A 54 -7.53 13.76 15.84
CA ASN A 54 -8.66 14.51 15.31
C ASN A 54 -8.47 14.80 13.80
N TYR A 55 -9.53 14.63 13.02
CA TYR A 55 -9.56 14.85 11.58
C TYR A 55 -9.16 16.27 11.13
N GLN A 56 -9.34 17.27 12.00
CA GLN A 56 -8.94 18.67 11.78
C GLN A 56 -7.53 18.99 12.32
N SER A 57 -6.80 17.99 12.82
CA SER A 57 -5.40 18.23 13.21
C SER A 57 -4.59 18.67 11.99
N PRO A 58 -3.60 19.57 12.15
CA PRO A 58 -2.74 20.00 11.04
C PRO A 58 -2.12 18.83 10.26
N LYS A 59 -1.76 17.75 10.97
CA LYS A 59 -1.25 16.51 10.38
C LYS A 59 -2.25 15.88 9.41
N ASN A 60 -3.51 15.71 9.82
CA ASN A 60 -4.56 15.13 8.98
C ASN A 60 -4.95 16.04 7.81
N ILE A 61 -4.89 17.36 7.99
CA ILE A 61 -5.10 18.33 6.92
C ILE A 61 -4.01 18.20 5.86
N MET A 62 -2.73 18.24 6.26
CA MET A 62 -1.59 18.11 5.33
C MET A 62 -1.61 16.77 4.60
N ASN A 63 -1.86 15.67 5.33
CA ASN A 63 -1.89 14.34 4.73
C ASN A 63 -3.03 14.24 3.70
N ARG A 64 -4.19 14.85 3.95
CA ARG A 64 -5.27 14.91 2.94
C ARG A 64 -4.87 15.66 1.67
N GLU A 65 -4.15 16.79 1.79
CA GLU A 65 -3.69 17.52 0.59
C GLU A 65 -2.72 16.68 -0.24
N TYR A 66 -1.82 15.94 0.42
CA TYR A 66 -0.98 14.95 -0.28
C TYR A 66 -1.82 13.87 -0.98
N MET A 67 -2.81 13.27 -0.29
CA MET A 67 -3.67 12.24 -0.86
C MET A 67 -4.49 12.75 -2.06
N ARG A 68 -4.88 14.03 -2.06
CA ARG A 68 -5.55 14.67 -3.20
C ARG A 68 -4.62 14.79 -4.41
N TRP A 69 -3.40 15.27 -4.20
CA TRP A 69 -2.40 15.36 -5.26
C TRP A 69 -2.07 13.99 -5.87
N ARG A 70 -1.97 12.94 -5.04
CA ARG A 70 -1.74 11.55 -5.47
C ARG A 70 -2.75 11.07 -6.53
N ILE A 71 -4.01 11.53 -6.51
CA ILE A 71 -5.04 11.13 -7.49
C ILE A 71 -4.62 11.46 -8.93
N ASP A 72 -3.89 12.54 -9.14
CA ASP A 72 -3.42 12.89 -10.47
C ASP A 72 -2.14 12.12 -10.83
N GLU A 73 -1.32 11.80 -9.83
CA GLU A 73 -0.12 10.98 -10.02
C GLU A 73 -0.45 9.53 -10.40
N GLU A 74 -1.48 8.91 -9.83
CA GLU A 74 -1.82 7.51 -10.12
C GLU A 74 -2.20 7.27 -11.59
N LYS A 75 -2.57 8.34 -12.31
CA LYS A 75 -3.02 8.31 -13.71
C LYS A 75 -1.88 8.45 -14.71
N LYS A 76 -0.66 8.73 -14.26
CA LYS A 76 0.47 8.99 -15.14
C LYS A 76 1.10 7.70 -15.67
N ASP A 77 1.61 7.79 -16.89
CA ASP A 77 2.42 6.75 -17.53
C ASP A 77 1.74 5.38 -17.45
N GLU A 78 2.43 4.38 -16.90
CA GLU A 78 2.01 2.98 -16.83
C GLU A 78 1.39 2.62 -15.47
N ARG A 79 1.25 3.59 -14.56
CA ARG A 79 0.68 3.37 -13.22
C ARG A 79 -0.75 2.80 -13.27
N PRO A 80 -1.64 3.23 -14.18
CA PRO A 80 -2.99 2.65 -14.29
C PRO A 80 -3.03 1.15 -14.59
N LEU A 81 -1.92 0.55 -15.04
CA LEU A 81 -1.85 -0.88 -15.34
C LEU A 81 -1.79 -1.74 -14.08
N PHE A 82 -1.35 -1.18 -12.95
CA PHE A 82 -1.09 -1.97 -11.73
C PHE A 82 -2.30 -2.74 -11.20
N PRO A 83 -3.53 -2.18 -11.10
CA PRO A 83 -4.68 -2.97 -10.69
C PRO A 83 -4.97 -4.15 -11.63
N GLY A 84 -4.76 -3.95 -12.94
CA GLY A 84 -4.87 -5.01 -13.94
C GLY A 84 -3.80 -6.09 -13.74
N PHE A 85 -2.56 -5.68 -13.48
CA PHE A 85 -1.44 -6.56 -13.19
C PHE A 85 -1.69 -7.46 -11.98
N ILE A 86 -2.22 -6.93 -10.87
CA ILE A 86 -2.52 -7.74 -9.68
C ILE A 86 -3.53 -8.85 -9.97
N ASN A 87 -4.59 -8.54 -10.73
CA ASN A 87 -5.60 -9.54 -11.11
C ASN A 87 -5.07 -10.54 -12.15
N TRP A 88 -4.21 -10.09 -13.06
CA TRP A 88 -3.49 -11.00 -13.97
C TRP A 88 -2.59 -11.96 -13.20
N LEU A 89 -1.86 -11.45 -12.19
CA LEU A 89 -0.99 -12.26 -11.34
C LEU A 89 -1.78 -13.31 -10.57
N LYS A 90 -2.95 -12.96 -10.00
CA LYS A 90 -3.86 -13.90 -9.34
C LYS A 90 -4.23 -15.09 -10.24
N LYS A 91 -4.39 -14.85 -11.54
CA LYS A 91 -4.78 -15.86 -12.53
C LYS A 91 -3.61 -16.67 -13.06
N GLU A 92 -2.55 -16.00 -13.52
CA GLU A 92 -1.45 -16.64 -14.25
C GLU A 92 -0.30 -17.09 -13.33
N ASN A 93 -0.15 -16.47 -12.16
CA ASN A 93 0.90 -16.78 -11.20
C ASN A 93 0.40 -16.68 -9.74
N PRO A 94 -0.54 -17.54 -9.32
CA PRO A 94 -1.22 -17.45 -8.04
C PRO A 94 -0.28 -17.56 -6.84
N GLU A 95 0.80 -18.34 -6.95
CA GLU A 95 1.83 -18.42 -5.90
C GLU A 95 2.48 -17.06 -5.66
N LYS A 96 2.84 -16.36 -6.74
CA LYS A 96 3.40 -15.01 -6.62
C LYS A 96 2.36 -14.03 -6.09
N PHE A 97 1.09 -14.14 -6.50
CA PHE A 97 0.01 -13.35 -5.94
C PHE A 97 -0.11 -13.51 -4.42
N GLU A 98 -0.12 -14.74 -3.90
CA GLU A 98 -0.19 -15.02 -2.46
C GLU A 98 1.02 -14.50 -1.68
N SER A 99 2.18 -14.37 -2.33
CA SER A 99 3.38 -13.77 -1.73
C SER A 99 3.35 -12.24 -1.63
N LEU A 100 2.36 -11.58 -2.24
CA LEU A 100 2.25 -10.12 -2.19
C LEU A 100 1.78 -9.64 -0.82
N PRO A 101 2.16 -8.40 -0.44
CA PRO A 101 1.59 -7.75 0.74
C PRO A 101 0.06 -7.83 0.73
N ILE A 102 -0.52 -8.19 1.86
CA ILE A 102 -1.94 -8.45 2.08
C ILE A 102 -2.77 -7.27 1.61
N LEU A 103 -2.30 -6.04 1.82
CA LEU A 103 -3.01 -4.84 1.40
C LEU A 103 -3.19 -4.80 -0.12
N TRP A 104 -2.18 -5.20 -0.90
CA TRP A 104 -2.31 -5.27 -2.36
C TRP A 104 -3.26 -6.37 -2.80
N ARG A 105 -3.19 -7.54 -2.15
CA ARG A 105 -4.09 -8.66 -2.45
C ARG A 105 -5.53 -8.26 -2.21
N VAL A 106 -5.85 -7.62 -1.08
CA VAL A 106 -7.25 -7.29 -0.75
C VAL A 106 -7.76 -6.07 -1.50
N ILE A 107 -6.98 -5.01 -1.68
CA ILE A 107 -7.46 -3.76 -2.30
C ILE A 107 -7.64 -3.90 -3.82
N TYR A 108 -6.75 -4.64 -4.49
CA TYR A 108 -6.74 -4.72 -5.95
C TYR A 108 -7.39 -5.99 -6.50
N ASP A 109 -7.70 -6.98 -5.67
CA ASP A 109 -8.52 -8.13 -6.10
C ASP A 109 -9.95 -7.69 -6.36
N ARG A 110 -10.41 -7.85 -7.61
CA ARG A 110 -11.76 -7.47 -8.04
C ARG A 110 -12.88 -8.25 -7.35
N GLU A 111 -12.57 -9.40 -6.78
CA GLU A 111 -13.51 -10.23 -6.04
C GLU A 111 -13.60 -9.85 -4.56
N ASN A 112 -12.67 -9.02 -4.08
CA ASN A 112 -12.63 -8.54 -2.71
C ASN A 112 -13.33 -7.16 -2.61
N PRO A 113 -14.24 -6.95 -1.63
CA PRO A 113 -14.91 -5.67 -1.48
C PRO A 113 -14.02 -4.56 -0.90
N ALA A 114 -12.81 -4.88 -0.46
CA ALA A 114 -11.90 -3.92 0.12
C ALA A 114 -11.51 -2.81 -0.88
N SER A 115 -11.42 -1.58 -0.39
CA SER A 115 -11.14 -0.42 -1.23
C SER A 115 -10.60 0.76 -0.43
N TYR A 116 -10.05 1.75 -1.14
CA TYR A 116 -9.77 3.05 -0.55
C TYR A 116 -11.02 3.95 -0.59
N ARG A 117 -11.58 4.26 0.59
CA ARG A 117 -12.77 5.11 0.74
C ARG A 117 -12.41 6.44 1.39
N SER A 118 -12.50 7.52 0.62
CA SER A 118 -12.01 8.83 1.06
C SER A 118 -10.56 8.75 1.58
N PHE A 119 -9.72 8.03 0.84
CA PHE A 119 -8.33 7.69 1.16
C PHE A 119 -8.10 6.73 2.34
N ARG A 120 -9.13 6.35 3.09
CA ARG A 120 -8.98 5.36 4.17
C ARG A 120 -9.08 3.94 3.62
N ILE A 121 -8.32 3.02 4.21
CA ILE A 121 -8.48 1.60 3.98
C ILE A 121 -9.84 1.17 4.55
N SER A 122 -10.62 0.47 3.74
CA SER A 122 -11.90 -0.14 4.12
C SER A 122 -11.86 -1.60 3.68
N LEU A 123 -11.78 -2.55 4.62
CA LEU A 123 -11.77 -3.99 4.30
C LEU A 123 -13.16 -4.51 3.93
N ASP A 124 -14.17 -4.01 4.64
CA ASP A 124 -15.57 -4.27 4.34
C ASP A 124 -16.32 -2.92 4.30
N PRO A 125 -16.74 -2.47 3.11
CA PRO A 125 -17.68 -1.37 2.89
C PRO A 125 -18.88 -1.22 3.81
N THR A 126 -19.41 -2.35 4.30
CA THR A 126 -20.65 -2.43 5.06
C THR A 126 -20.39 -2.45 6.56
N SER A 127 -19.16 -2.73 6.97
CA SER A 127 -18.75 -2.73 8.36
C SER A 127 -18.64 -1.30 8.90
N LEU A 128 -19.18 -1.10 10.10
CA LEU A 128 -19.02 0.13 10.88
C LEU A 128 -17.89 0.02 11.91
N SER A 129 -17.33 -1.18 12.08
CA SER A 129 -16.25 -1.43 13.04
C SER A 129 -14.93 -0.90 12.49
N PRO A 130 -14.07 -0.32 13.35
CA PRO A 130 -12.72 0.02 12.94
C PRO A 130 -11.94 -1.24 12.57
N ILE A 131 -11.01 -1.09 11.63
CA ILE A 131 -10.08 -2.16 11.27
C ILE A 131 -9.13 -2.39 12.45
N PRO A 132 -8.91 -3.64 12.90
CA PRO A 132 -8.00 -3.91 14.02
C PRO A 132 -6.59 -3.34 13.78
N ALA A 133 -5.97 -2.78 14.82
CA ALA A 133 -4.59 -2.28 14.73
C ALA A 133 -3.58 -3.34 14.25
N SER A 134 -3.81 -4.62 14.61
CA SER A 134 -2.98 -5.75 14.17
C SER A 134 -2.92 -5.88 12.65
N PHE A 135 -4.03 -5.64 11.93
CA PHE A 135 -4.03 -5.68 10.46
C PHE A 135 -3.04 -4.68 9.87
N PHE A 136 -3.00 -3.44 10.39
CA PHE A 136 -2.07 -2.43 9.91
C PHE A 136 -0.63 -2.76 10.27
N HIS A 137 -0.40 -3.37 11.43
CA HIS A 137 0.92 -3.86 11.82
C HIS A 137 1.41 -4.93 10.85
N ASP A 138 0.60 -5.96 10.60
CA ASP A 138 0.95 -7.08 9.72
C ASP A 138 1.19 -6.60 8.28
N ALA A 139 0.28 -5.76 7.75
CA ALA A 139 0.44 -5.16 6.42
C ALA A 139 1.74 -4.35 6.31
N LEU A 140 2.07 -3.58 7.34
CA LEU A 140 3.31 -2.82 7.38
C LEU A 140 4.54 -3.74 7.40
N GLU A 141 4.55 -4.80 8.21
CA GLU A 141 5.69 -5.72 8.27
C GLU A 141 5.94 -6.41 6.92
N GLU A 142 4.89 -6.82 6.22
CA GLU A 142 5.00 -7.46 4.90
C GLU A 142 5.66 -6.56 3.85
N PHE A 143 5.32 -5.27 3.83
CA PHE A 143 5.92 -4.27 2.94
C PHE A 143 7.41 -4.01 3.21
N PHE A 144 7.91 -4.34 4.40
CA PHE A 144 9.30 -4.11 4.80
C PHE A 144 10.11 -5.41 4.90
N THR A 145 9.61 -6.52 4.34
CA THR A 145 10.39 -7.76 4.26
C THR A 145 11.50 -7.66 3.23
N PRO A 146 12.69 -8.26 3.48
CA PRO A 146 13.76 -8.33 2.48
C PRO A 146 13.33 -9.03 1.19
N ALA A 147 12.43 -10.01 1.29
CA ALA A 147 11.90 -10.73 0.14
C ALA A 147 11.06 -9.81 -0.76
N PHE A 148 10.23 -8.95 -0.18
CA PHE A 148 9.46 -7.97 -0.92
C PHE A 148 10.38 -6.97 -1.63
N PHE A 149 11.32 -6.32 -0.91
CA PHE A 149 12.22 -5.34 -1.53
C PHE A 149 13.03 -5.94 -2.68
N LYS A 150 13.62 -7.14 -2.48
CA LYS A 150 14.33 -7.86 -3.55
C LYS A 150 13.47 -8.16 -4.77
N SER A 151 12.15 -8.18 -4.64
CA SER A 151 11.24 -8.47 -5.76
C SER A 151 10.86 -7.26 -6.60
N ILE A 152 10.97 -6.04 -6.06
CA ILE A 152 10.52 -4.80 -6.73
C ILE A 152 11.62 -4.04 -7.46
N TYR A 153 12.89 -4.44 -7.29
CA TYR A 153 14.02 -3.95 -8.09
C TYR A 153 13.79 -4.15 -9.60
N ASN A 154 14.32 -3.25 -10.42
CA ASN A 154 14.30 -3.40 -11.87
C ASN A 154 14.91 -4.74 -12.30
N GLY A 155 14.19 -5.49 -13.14
CA GLY A 155 14.60 -6.84 -13.58
C GLY A 155 14.44 -7.94 -12.50
N ALA A 156 13.95 -7.62 -11.31
CA ALA A 156 13.67 -8.63 -10.29
C ALA A 156 12.34 -9.37 -10.54
N SER A 157 12.00 -10.31 -9.65
CA SER A 157 10.88 -11.24 -9.88
C SER A 157 9.53 -10.57 -10.11
N LEU A 158 9.13 -9.58 -9.29
CA LEU A 158 7.84 -8.93 -9.47
C LEU A 158 7.87 -7.90 -10.60
N ALA A 159 8.96 -7.16 -10.73
CA ALA A 159 9.16 -6.21 -11.83
C ALA A 159 9.11 -6.91 -13.21
N SER A 160 9.75 -8.06 -13.36
CA SER A 160 9.73 -8.82 -14.62
C SER A 160 8.33 -9.31 -14.97
N LEU A 161 7.53 -9.71 -13.99
CA LEU A 161 6.14 -10.11 -14.20
C LEU A 161 5.25 -8.93 -14.60
N PHE A 162 5.50 -7.74 -14.04
CA PHE A 162 4.81 -6.53 -14.48
C PHE A 162 5.12 -6.23 -15.95
N GLU A 163 6.38 -6.36 -16.35
CA GLU A 163 6.82 -6.17 -17.74
C GLU A 163 6.23 -7.20 -18.70
N GLU A 164 6.10 -8.45 -18.27
CA GLU A 164 5.40 -9.50 -19.02
C GLU A 164 3.92 -9.15 -19.20
N TYR A 165 3.23 -8.76 -18.12
CA TYR A 165 1.85 -8.31 -18.18
C TYR A 165 1.69 -7.12 -19.13
N ARG A 166 2.54 -6.09 -19.02
CA ARG A 166 2.52 -4.90 -19.88
C ARG A 166 2.62 -5.27 -21.37
N LYS A 167 3.50 -6.22 -21.71
CA LYS A 167 3.62 -6.73 -23.09
C LYS A 167 2.40 -7.51 -23.53
N SER A 168 1.79 -8.30 -22.63
CA SER A 168 0.61 -9.12 -22.94
C SER A 168 -0.64 -8.31 -23.29
N ILE A 169 -0.74 -7.06 -22.81
CA ILE A 169 -1.86 -6.15 -23.10
C ILE A 169 -1.55 -5.12 -24.21
N GLY A 170 -0.27 -4.97 -24.56
CA GLY A 170 0.19 -4.04 -25.60
C GLY A 170 0.41 -4.69 -26.97
N ALA A 171 0.33 -6.02 -27.06
CA ALA A 171 0.27 -6.80 -28.30
C ALA A 171 -1.18 -6.95 -28.78
#